data_AF-X0WIY2-F1
#
_entry.id   AF-X0WIY2-F1
#
_cell.length_a   1.000
_cell.length_b   1.000
_cell.length_c   1.000
_cell.angle_alpha   90.00
_cell.angle_beta   90.00
_cell.angle_gamma   90.00
#
_symmetry.space_group_name_H-M   'P 1'
#
loop_
_entity.id
_entity.type
_entity.pdbx_description
1 polymer ?
#
loop_
_entity_poly.entity_id
_entity_poly.type
_entity_poly.pdbx_seq_one_letter_code
_entity_poly.pdbx_strand_id
1 'polypeptide(L)'
;MKKILNYFLKGLLIFAPMALTVFALVYVFTGLDKIFRELFKIKIPGLGLLVTVAGITFIGFLASNLLGSKFFRLIEKVFTKVPLVKMLYSALKDLIGAFAGEKKGFDKPVVVELIPSGPKAVGFIT
;
A
#
# COMPACT_ATOMS: atom_id res chain seq x y z
N MET A 1 15.49 -24.27 -22.09
CA MET A 1 14.37 -24.19 -21.11
C MET A 1 14.59 -23.13 -20.03
N LYS A 2 15.71 -23.15 -19.27
CA LYS A 2 15.99 -22.16 -18.20
C LYS A 2 16.00 -20.69 -18.67
N LYS A 3 16.50 -20.40 -19.88
CA LYS A 3 16.50 -19.03 -20.45
C LYS A 3 15.09 -18.51 -20.75
N ILE A 4 14.20 -19.34 -21.30
CA ILE A 4 12.81 -18.96 -21.61
C ILE A 4 12.03 -18.69 -20.32
N LEU A 5 12.18 -19.56 -19.32
CA LEU A 5 11.57 -19.37 -18.00
C LEU A 5 12.05 -18.06 -17.35
N ASN A 6 13.33 -17.73 -17.46
CA ASN A 6 13.87 -16.49 -16.90
C ASN A 6 13.27 -15.24 -17.56
N TYR A 7 13.09 -15.23 -18.89
CA TYR A 7 12.41 -14.13 -19.58
C TYR A 7 10.93 -14.04 -19.20
N PHE A 8 10.24 -15.18 -19.10
CA PHE A 8 8.85 -15.22 -18.65
C PHE A 8 8.69 -14.67 -17.23
N LEU A 9 9.52 -15.12 -16.27
CA LEU A 9 9.47 -14.64 -14.89
C LEU A 9 9.75 -13.14 -14.78
N LYS A 10 10.71 -12.62 -15.56
CA LYS A 10 10.99 -11.17 -15.62
C LYS A 10 9.79 -10.39 -16.18
N GLY A 11 9.20 -10.86 -17.28
CA GLY A 11 8.02 -10.25 -17.86
C GLY A 11 6.81 -10.29 -16.92
N LEU A 12 6.60 -11.43 -16.26
CA LEU A 12 5.54 -11.61 -15.28
C LEU A 12 5.72 -10.67 -14.09
N LEU A 13 6.94 -10.50 -13.58
CA LEU A 13 7.20 -9.63 -12.43
C LEU A 13 6.86 -8.16 -12.72
N ILE A 14 7.11 -7.71 -13.96
CA ILE A 14 6.80 -6.36 -14.41
C ILE A 14 5.29 -6.20 -14.70
N PHE A 15 4.67 -7.21 -15.32
CA PHE A 15 3.25 -7.18 -15.70
C PHE A 15 2.30 -7.38 -14.51
N ALA A 16 2.69 -8.20 -13.53
CA ALA A 16 1.88 -8.55 -12.36
C ALA A 16 1.27 -7.34 -11.63
N PRO A 17 2.03 -6.28 -11.27
CA PRO A 17 1.43 -5.11 -10.60
C PRO A 17 0.41 -4.40 -11.48
N MET A 18 0.67 -4.26 -12.78
CA MET A 18 -0.29 -3.66 -13.72
C MET A 18 -1.56 -4.50 -13.82
N ALA A 19 -1.43 -5.81 -14.03
CA ALA A 19 -2.57 -6.72 -14.10
C ALA A 19 -3.38 -6.71 -12.81
N LEU A 20 -2.71 -6.69 -11.65
CA LEU A 20 -3.34 -6.62 -10.34
C LEU A 20 -4.17 -5.34 -10.17
N THR A 21 -3.63 -4.18 -10.58
CA THR A 21 -4.39 -2.92 -10.52
C THR A 21 -5.64 -2.94 -11.40
N VAL A 22 -5.52 -3.38 -12.65
CA VAL A 22 -6.67 -3.50 -13.57
C VAL A 22 -7.70 -4.48 -13.03
N PHE A 23 -7.25 -5.63 -12.53
CA PHE A 23 -8.13 -6.64 -11.93
C PHE A 23 -8.87 -6.10 -10.69
N ALA A 24 -8.17 -5.35 -9.82
CA ALA A 24 -8.79 -4.74 -8.65
C ALA A 24 -9.85 -3.70 -9.06
N LEU A 25 -9.56 -2.83 -10.04
CA LEU A 25 -10.50 -1.83 -10.54
C LEU A 25 -11.75 -2.49 -11.14
N VAL A 26 -11.57 -3.25 -12.24
CA VAL A 26 -12.21 -4.57 -12.43
C VAL A 26 -13.34 -4.97 -11.49
N TYR A 27 -12.88 -5.67 -10.47
CA TYR A 27 -13.64 -6.30 -9.42
C TYR A 27 -14.47 -5.31 -8.60
N VAL A 28 -13.88 -4.16 -8.23
CA VAL A 28 -14.57 -3.15 -7.42
C VAL A 28 -15.72 -2.52 -8.19
N PHE A 29 -15.49 -2.04 -9.42
CA PHE A 29 -16.56 -1.34 -10.14
C PHE A 29 -17.69 -2.29 -10.55
N THR A 30 -17.38 -3.53 -10.95
CA THR A 30 -18.41 -4.53 -11.30
C THR A 30 -19.22 -4.95 -10.07
N GLY A 31 -18.55 -5.09 -8.92
CA GLY A 31 -19.21 -5.32 -7.63
C GLY A 31 -20.16 -4.18 -7.26
N LEU A 32 -19.72 -2.93 -7.39
CA LEU A 32 -20.55 -1.76 -7.16
C LEU A 32 -21.72 -1.67 -8.14
N ASP A 33 -21.49 -1.88 -9.43
CA ASP A 33 -22.56 -1.89 -10.46
C ASP A 33 -23.63 -2.93 -10.12
N LYS A 34 -23.21 -4.12 -9.66
CA LYS A 34 -24.13 -5.15 -9.19
C LYS A 34 -24.94 -4.70 -7.99
N ILE A 35 -24.32 -4.09 -6.98
CA ILE A 35 -25.00 -3.57 -5.79
C ILE A 35 -26.01 -2.48 -6.20
N PHE A 36 -25.62 -1.52 -7.04
CA PHE A 36 -26.53 -0.47 -7.52
C PHE A 36 -27.71 -1.03 -8.33
N ARG A 37 -27.45 -2.04 -9.15
CA ARG A 37 -28.49 -2.68 -9.96
C ARG A 37 -29.47 -3.51 -9.12
N GLU A 38 -28.97 -4.28 -8.15
CA GLU A 38 -29.80 -5.19 -7.35
C GLU A 38 -30.51 -4.46 -6.20
N LEU A 39 -29.80 -3.61 -5.45
CA LEU A 39 -30.32 -2.96 -4.25
C LEU A 39 -31.08 -1.66 -4.57
N PHE A 40 -30.56 -0.87 -5.51
CA PHE A 40 -31.13 0.45 -5.82
C PHE A 40 -31.93 0.48 -7.12
N LYS A 41 -31.96 -0.63 -7.88
CA LYS A 41 -32.59 -0.73 -9.22
C LYS A 41 -32.11 0.32 -10.23
N ILE A 42 -30.93 0.90 -9.99
CA ILE A 42 -30.33 1.91 -10.88
C ILE A 42 -29.56 1.16 -11.97
N LYS A 43 -29.96 1.34 -13.23
CA LYS A 43 -29.32 0.72 -14.41
C LYS A 43 -28.61 1.78 -15.26
N ILE A 44 -27.61 2.42 -14.67
CA ILE A 44 -26.78 3.39 -15.40
C ILE A 44 -25.45 2.70 -15.72
N PRO A 45 -25.17 2.39 -17.00
CA PRO A 45 -23.90 1.78 -17.36
C PRO A 45 -22.74 2.73 -17.03
N GLY A 46 -21.73 2.23 -16.33
CA GLY A 46 -20.54 3.02 -15.95
C GLY A 46 -20.67 3.80 -14.64
N LEU A 47 -21.80 3.72 -13.92
CA LEU A 47 -21.95 4.34 -12.60
C LEU A 47 -20.96 3.75 -11.60
N GLY A 48 -20.75 2.43 -11.61
CA GLY A 48 -19.76 1.75 -10.78
C GLY A 48 -18.35 2.30 -10.97
N LEU A 49 -17.97 2.69 -12.20
CA LEU A 49 -16.67 3.29 -12.49
C LEU A 49 -16.56 4.67 -11.83
N LEU A 50 -17.55 5.54 -12.01
CA LEU A 50 -17.56 6.89 -11.42
C LEU A 50 -17.49 6.84 -9.90
N VAL A 51 -18.26 5.94 -9.28
CA VAL A 51 -18.25 5.75 -7.82
C VAL A 51 -16.91 5.18 -7.35
N THR A 52 -16.29 4.27 -8.12
CA THR A 52 -14.97 3.73 -7.80
C THR A 52 -13.90 4.83 -7.81
N VAL A 53 -13.87 5.65 -8.86
CA VAL A 53 -12.94 6.78 -8.97
C VAL A 53 -13.15 7.76 -7.82
N ALA A 54 -14.39 8.19 -7.59
CA ALA A 54 -14.73 9.08 -6.49
C ALA A 54 -14.34 8.49 -5.12
N GLY A 55 -14.59 7.20 -4.90
CA GLY A 55 -14.24 6.48 -3.68
C GLY A 55 -12.74 6.39 -3.44
N ILE A 56 -11.95 6.04 -4.45
CA ILE A 56 -10.48 5.97 -4.35
C ILE A 56 -9.91 7.37 -4.08
N THR A 57 -10.39 8.39 -4.80
CA THR A 57 -9.99 9.79 -4.55
C THR A 57 -10.35 10.23 -3.14
N PHE A 58 -11.54 9.89 -2.65
CA PHE A 58 -11.96 10.21 -1.30
C PHE A 58 -11.10 9.51 -0.23
N ILE A 59 -10.78 8.23 -0.42
CA ILE A 59 -9.86 7.48 0.46
C ILE A 59 -8.48 8.16 0.49
N GLY A 60 -7.95 8.56 -0.67
CA GLY A 60 -6.68 9.29 -0.75
C GLY A 60 -6.72 10.66 -0.06
N PHE A 61 -7.82 11.40 -0.22
CA PHE A 61 -8.06 12.66 0.47
C PHE A 61 -8.10 12.46 1.99
N LEU A 62 -8.80 11.44 2.48
CA LEU A 62 -8.80 11.08 3.90
C LEU A 62 -7.38 10.76 4.38
N ALA A 63 -6.65 9.91 3.65
CA ALA A 63 -5.29 9.52 4.01
C ALA A 63 -4.34 10.72 4.12
N SER A 64 -4.55 11.75 3.31
CA SER A 64 -3.73 12.97 3.27
C SER A 64 -4.05 13.97 4.38
N ASN A 65 -5.20 13.83 5.07
CA ASN A 65 -5.63 14.77 6.11
C ASN A 65 -5.32 14.26 7.53
N LEU A 66 -5.07 15.17 8.48
CA LEU A 66 -4.81 14.82 9.88
C LEU A 66 -5.94 13.97 10.49
N LEU A 67 -7.18 14.25 10.11
CA LEU A 67 -8.35 13.50 10.59
C LEU A 67 -8.36 12.07 10.06
N GLY A 68 -8.03 11.86 8.79
CA GLY A 68 -7.97 10.51 8.23
C GLY A 68 -6.78 9.72 8.76
N SER A 69 -5.65 10.36 9.08
CA SER A 69 -4.55 9.68 9.78
C SER A 69 -4.99 9.04 11.11
N LYS A 70 -5.88 9.72 11.86
CA LYS A 70 -6.48 9.15 13.09
C LYS A 70 -7.46 8.01 12.79
N PHE A 71 -8.27 8.15 11.74
CA PHE A 71 -9.21 7.12 11.30
C PHE A 71 -8.48 5.82 10.88
N PHE A 72 -7.45 5.92 10.04
CA PHE A 72 -6.65 4.76 9.64
C PHE A 72 -5.93 4.09 10.81
N ARG A 73 -5.47 4.85 11.81
CA ARG A 73 -4.92 4.27 13.06
C ARG A 73 -5.96 3.50 13.86
N LEU A 74 -7.22 3.96 13.88
CA LEU A 74 -8.30 3.24 14.56
C LEU A 74 -8.57 1.90 13.86
N ILE A 75 -8.63 1.90 12.52
CA ILE A 75 -8.77 0.68 11.71
C ILE A 75 -7.61 -0.26 12.04
N GLU A 76 -6.36 0.20 11.95
CA GLU A 76 -5.18 -0.61 12.25
C GLU A 76 -5.25 -1.21 13.67
N LYS A 77 -5.71 -0.44 14.66
CA LYS A 77 -5.93 -0.93 16.02
C LYS A 77 -6.96 -2.06 16.09
N VAL A 78 -8.03 -2.02 15.28
CA VAL A 78 -9.01 -3.10 15.20
C VAL A 78 -8.40 -4.34 14.56
N PHE A 79 -7.71 -4.20 13.43
CA PHE A 79 -7.08 -5.31 12.70
C PHE A 79 -5.99 -5.99 13.54
N THR A 80 -5.26 -5.22 14.36
CA THR A 80 -4.22 -5.75 15.25
C THR A 80 -4.75 -6.56 16.44
N LYS A 81 -6.06 -6.56 16.72
CA LYS A 81 -6.66 -7.39 17.78
C LYS A 81 -6.69 -8.87 17.44
N VAL A 82 -6.72 -9.21 16.15
CA VAL A 82 -6.73 -10.59 15.68
C VAL A 82 -5.31 -10.96 15.24
N PRO A 83 -4.61 -11.88 15.93
CA PRO A 83 -3.18 -12.15 15.68
C PRO A 83 -2.86 -12.48 14.22
N LEU A 84 -3.68 -13.31 13.58
CA LEU A 84 -3.48 -13.70 12.18
C LEU A 84 -3.63 -12.51 11.21
N VAL A 85 -4.66 -11.69 11.43
CA VAL A 85 -4.93 -10.51 10.60
C VAL A 85 -3.82 -9.48 10.76
N LYS A 86 -3.32 -9.27 11.98
CA LYS A 86 -2.18 -8.41 12.26
C LYS A 86 -0.96 -8.80 11.43
N MET A 87 -0.58 -10.08 11.45
CA MET A 87 0.60 -10.56 10.72
C MET A 87 0.48 -10.31 9.21
N LEU A 88 -0.68 -10.63 8.62
CA LEU A 88 -0.92 -10.42 7.19
C LEU A 88 -0.93 -8.93 6.82
N TYR A 89 -1.63 -8.11 7.59
CA TYR A 89 -1.73 -6.67 7.33
C TYR A 89 -0.35 -5.98 7.45
N SER A 90 0.41 -6.28 8.50
CA SER A 90 1.76 -5.71 8.67
C SER A 90 2.71 -6.14 7.57
N ALA A 91 2.74 -7.42 7.20
CA ALA A 91 3.60 -7.90 6.11
C ALA A 91 3.28 -7.24 4.76
N LEU A 92 1.99 -7.04 4.45
CA LEU A 92 1.57 -6.33 3.24
C LEU A 92 1.94 -4.85 3.30
N LYS A 93 1.73 -4.19 4.44
CA LYS A 93 2.07 -2.78 4.63
C LYS A 93 3.57 -2.53 4.50
N ASP A 94 4.40 -3.40 5.09
CA ASP A 94 5.86 -3.32 4.99
C ASP A 94 6.35 -3.56 3.56
N LEU A 95 5.77 -4.55 2.86
CA LEU A 95 6.06 -4.80 1.45
C LEU A 95 5.72 -3.57 0.61
N ILE A 96 4.51 -3.03 0.74
CA ILE A 96 4.08 -1.84 0.00
C ILE A 96 4.96 -0.64 0.35
N GLY A 97 5.27 -0.41 1.63
CA GLY A 97 6.13 0.69 2.10
C GLY A 97 7.55 0.63 1.53
N ALA A 98 8.11 -0.58 1.41
CA ALA A 98 9.42 -0.80 0.78
C ALA A 98 9.43 -0.44 -0.71
N PHE A 99 8.33 -0.68 -1.44
CA PHE A 99 8.20 -0.29 -2.86
C PHE A 99 7.76 1.17 -3.06
N ALA A 100 6.99 1.73 -2.11
CA ALA A 100 6.48 3.11 -2.16
C ALA A 100 7.54 4.16 -1.83
N GLY A 101 8.75 3.75 -1.43
CA GLY A 101 9.86 4.67 -1.22
C GLY A 101 9.79 5.44 0.09
N GLU A 102 9.15 4.90 1.14
CA GLU A 102 9.42 5.36 2.51
C GLU A 102 10.89 5.04 2.84
N LYS A 103 11.79 5.91 2.40
CA LYS A 103 13.20 5.88 2.81
C LYS A 103 13.24 6.22 4.29
N LYS A 104 13.11 5.21 5.16
CA LYS A 104 13.79 5.20 6.45
C LYS A 104 15.28 4.95 6.20
N GLY A 105 15.85 5.72 5.27
CA GLY A 105 17.26 5.70 4.99
C GLY A 105 17.95 6.33 6.17
N PHE A 106 18.93 5.63 6.71
CA PHE A 106 19.93 6.18 7.59
C PHE A 106 20.72 7.25 6.81
N ASP A 107 20.10 8.41 6.58
CA ASP A 107 20.56 9.39 5.59
C ASP A 107 21.50 10.44 6.20
N LYS A 108 21.66 10.39 7.53
CA LYS A 108 22.50 11.33 8.29
C LYS A 108 23.67 10.57 8.92
N PRO A 109 24.79 10.40 8.20
CA PRO A 109 26.01 9.89 8.81
C PRO A 109 26.50 10.90 9.85
N VAL A 110 26.83 10.39 11.03
CA VAL A 110 27.38 11.17 12.13
C VAL A 110 28.66 10.53 12.64
N VAL A 111 29.53 11.37 13.18
CA VAL A 111 30.75 10.94 13.84
C VAL A 111 30.56 11.18 15.33
N VAL A 112 30.64 10.12 16.13
CA VAL A 112 30.50 10.16 17.58
C VAL A 112 31.86 9.88 18.22
N GLU A 113 32.24 10.71 19.18
CA GLU A 113 33.44 10.50 19.99
C GLU A 113 33.09 9.53 21.14
N LEU A 114 33.81 8.40 21.24
CA LEU A 114 33.50 7.38 22.27
C LEU A 114 33.95 7.79 23.67
N ILE A 115 34.94 8.67 23.74
CA ILE A 115 35.55 9.23 24.95
C ILE A 115 36.15 10.60 24.59
N PRO A 116 36.24 11.56 25.52
CA PRO A 116 36.83 12.87 25.25
C PRO A 116 38.27 12.72 24.72
N SER A 117 38.56 13.31 23.56
CA SER A 117 39.84 13.20 22.84
C SER A 117 40.22 11.76 22.41
N GLY A 118 39.23 10.89 22.25
CA GLY A 118 39.42 9.47 21.97
C GLY A 118 39.03 9.04 20.55
N PRO A 119 38.96 7.72 20.29
CA PRO A 119 38.58 7.18 18.99
C PRO A 119 37.17 7.61 18.58
N LYS A 120 37.02 7.90 17.28
CA LYS A 120 35.77 8.32 16.65
C LYS A 120 35.11 7.14 15.96
N ALA A 121 33.79 7.01 16.13
CA ALA A 121 32.96 6.01 15.47
C ALA A 121 32.02 6.67 14.45
N VAL A 122 31.85 6.03 13.29
CA VAL A 122 30.87 6.46 12.28
C VAL A 122 29.57 5.71 12.52
N GLY A 123 28.46 6.43 12.57
CA GLY A 123 27.13 5.85 12.72
C GLY A 123 26.09 6.68 11.97
N PHE A 124 24.82 6.33 12.16
CA PHE A 124 23.70 7.05 11.55
C PHE A 124 22.65 7.38 12.61
N ILE A 125 22.07 8.58 12.53
CA ILE A 125 20.94 8.97 13.39
C ILE A 125 19.66 8.31 12.86
N THR A 126 18.86 7.73 13.77
CA THR A 126 17.52 7.16 13.52
C THR A 126 16.45 8.02 14.17
#